data_AF-A0A9E0PT44-F1
#
_entry.id   AF-A0A9E0PT44-F1
#
_cell.length_a   1.000
_cell.length_b   1.000
_cell.length_c   1.000
_cell.angle_alpha   90.00
_cell.angle_beta   90.00
_cell.angle_gamma   90.00
#
_symmetry.space_group_name_H-M   'P 1'
#
loop_
_entity.id
_entity.type
_entity.pdbx_description
1 polymer ?
#
loop_
_entity_poly.entity_id
_entity_poly.type
_entity_poly.pdbx_seq_one_letter_code
_entity_poly.pdbx_strand_id
1 'polypeptide(L)'
;MSDRKYKQSGYQDSGSSPRDSSRREGDRPSGTPRAPGGGRDARDAPRGRGLGAPTATAFRCASCGELQSVGTAAGLAARCTGCGADLHTCTHCTHFDPGAAAQCRQPGVILVAKKSKANSCPEFEPRERQEFAAEKPAPAAKDPRAAFDALFK
;
A
#
# COMPACT_ATOMS: atom_id res chain seq x y z
N MET A 1 48.93 15.83 -1.58
CA MET A 1 48.11 15.16 -0.54
C MET A 1 46.70 14.98 -1.06
N SER A 2 46.33 13.76 -1.45
CA SER A 2 44.93 13.29 -1.52
C SER A 2 44.94 11.77 -1.70
N ASP A 3 45.38 11.07 -0.65
CA ASP A 3 45.20 9.62 -0.50
C ASP A 3 43.73 9.33 -0.17
N ARG A 4 42.88 9.30 -1.19
CA ARG A 4 41.50 8.83 -1.03
C ARG A 4 41.44 7.35 -1.42
N LYS A 5 41.34 6.50 -0.41
CA LYS A 5 41.23 5.02 -0.51
C LYS A 5 39.95 4.54 -1.22
N TYR A 6 39.01 5.42 -1.55
CA TYR A 6 37.76 5.06 -2.22
C TYR A 6 37.41 6.07 -3.32
N LYS A 7 37.12 5.56 -4.52
CA LYS A 7 36.90 6.32 -5.78
C LYS A 7 35.43 6.71 -6.01
N GLN A 8 34.62 6.86 -4.97
CA GLN A 8 33.27 7.41 -5.16
C GLN A 8 33.32 8.93 -5.11
N SER A 9 32.82 9.54 -6.18
CA SER A 9 32.65 10.99 -6.31
C SER A 9 31.64 11.47 -5.28
N GLY A 10 32.07 12.41 -4.43
CA GLY A 10 31.26 12.93 -3.34
C GLY A 10 30.57 14.24 -3.73
N TYR A 11 29.50 14.57 -3.03
CA TYR A 11 28.70 15.80 -3.19
C TYR A 11 29.48 17.13 -3.07
N GLN A 12 30.78 17.08 -2.74
CA GLN A 12 31.65 18.26 -2.64
C GLN A 12 32.41 18.60 -3.92
N ASP A 13 32.31 17.79 -4.99
CA ASP A 13 32.98 18.09 -6.27
C ASP A 13 32.20 19.09 -7.15
N SER A 14 30.99 19.51 -6.74
CA SER A 14 30.24 20.58 -7.42
C SER A 14 30.61 21.96 -6.89
N GLY A 15 31.87 22.36 -7.11
CA GLY A 15 32.38 23.69 -6.81
C GLY A 15 32.93 24.38 -8.05
N SER A 16 32.12 25.24 -8.66
CA SER A 16 32.49 26.33 -9.59
C SER A 16 33.11 25.96 -10.95
N SER A 17 32.29 25.94 -12.00
CA SER A 17 32.76 26.41 -13.32
C SER A 17 31.61 27.05 -14.13
N PRO A 18 31.84 28.18 -14.84
CA PRO A 18 30.80 28.93 -15.55
C PRO A 18 30.15 28.09 -16.65
N ARG A 19 28.88 28.36 -16.93
CA ARG A 19 28.08 27.73 -17.99
C ARG A 19 28.75 27.90 -19.35
N ASP A 20 29.55 26.92 -19.76
CA ASP A 20 30.05 26.78 -21.13
C ASP A 20 29.03 26.00 -21.97
N SER A 21 28.36 26.73 -22.85
CA SER A 21 27.26 26.27 -23.70
C SER A 21 27.72 25.58 -24.99
N SER A 22 28.79 24.76 -24.97
CA SER A 22 29.39 24.26 -26.22
C SER A 22 29.80 22.79 -26.30
N ARG A 23 29.48 21.91 -25.34
CA ARG A 23 29.89 20.49 -25.42
C ARG A 23 28.78 19.50 -25.83
N ARG A 24 28.75 19.28 -27.15
CA ARG A 24 28.53 18.03 -27.91
C ARG A 24 27.12 17.41 -27.94
N GLU A 25 26.50 17.59 -29.10
CA GLU A 25 25.42 16.80 -29.73
C GLU A 25 25.78 15.31 -30.00
N GLY A 26 26.55 14.64 -29.13
CA GLY A 26 27.25 13.40 -29.51
C GLY A 26 26.83 12.08 -28.85
N ASP A 27 26.22 12.08 -27.66
CA ASP A 27 26.07 10.85 -26.87
C ASP A 27 24.70 10.76 -26.17
N ARG A 28 23.66 10.47 -26.94
CA ARG A 28 22.44 9.83 -26.42
C ARG A 28 22.48 8.37 -26.89
N PRO A 29 22.63 7.37 -25.99
CA PRO A 29 22.36 6.01 -26.39
C PRO A 29 20.90 5.94 -26.83
N SER A 30 20.73 5.57 -28.09
CA SER A 30 19.45 5.36 -28.75
C SER A 30 18.60 4.43 -27.90
N GLY A 31 17.43 4.93 -27.49
CA GLY A 31 16.40 4.11 -26.88
C GLY A 31 16.10 2.93 -27.80
N THR A 32 16.21 1.72 -27.27
CA THR A 32 15.67 0.53 -27.91
C THR A 32 14.21 0.81 -28.29
N PRO A 33 13.76 0.50 -29.52
CA PRO A 33 12.36 0.63 -29.88
C PRO A 33 11.52 -0.16 -28.89
N ARG A 34 10.59 0.51 -28.24
CA ARG A 34 9.61 -0.11 -27.34
C ARG A 34 8.80 -1.08 -28.20
N ALA A 35 9.08 -2.38 -28.07
CA ALA A 35 8.36 -3.40 -28.81
C ALA A 35 6.85 -3.24 -28.54
N PRO A 36 6.00 -3.13 -29.57
CA PRO A 36 4.57 -3.12 -29.38
C PRO A 36 4.11 -4.56 -29.09
N GLY A 37 3.38 -4.75 -28.00
CA GLY A 37 2.62 -6.00 -27.80
C GLY A 37 3.22 -7.04 -26.86
N GLY A 38 3.93 -6.64 -25.79
CA GLY A 38 4.13 -7.53 -24.64
C GLY A 38 2.81 -7.73 -23.89
N GLY A 39 2.02 -8.73 -24.28
CA GLY A 39 0.80 -9.12 -23.59
C GLY A 39 1.05 -9.29 -22.10
N ARG A 40 0.24 -8.64 -21.27
CA ARG A 40 0.31 -8.70 -19.80
C ARG A 40 -0.29 -10.01 -19.26
N ASP A 41 -0.22 -11.07 -20.06
CA ASP A 41 -0.94 -12.33 -19.87
C ASP A 41 -0.01 -13.50 -19.53
N ALA A 42 1.19 -13.22 -19.04
CA ALA A 42 1.92 -14.23 -18.27
C ALA A 42 1.25 -14.33 -16.89
N ARG A 43 0.23 -15.20 -16.79
CA ARG A 43 -0.45 -15.51 -15.52
C ARG A 43 0.50 -16.17 -14.49
N ASP A 44 1.63 -16.72 -14.95
CA ASP A 44 2.60 -17.50 -14.16
C ASP A 44 3.97 -16.82 -13.94
N ALA A 45 4.16 -15.55 -14.32
CA ALA A 45 5.42 -14.86 -14.02
C ALA A 45 5.45 -14.42 -12.53
N PRO A 46 6.56 -14.63 -11.79
CA PRO A 46 6.70 -14.16 -10.41
C PRO A 46 6.69 -12.63 -10.40
N ARG A 47 5.52 -12.07 -10.12
CA ARG A 47 5.35 -10.63 -9.94
C ARG A 47 6.00 -10.27 -8.62
N GLY A 48 7.08 -9.48 -8.66
CA GLY A 48 7.68 -8.93 -7.45
C GLY A 48 6.60 -8.27 -6.58
N ARG A 49 6.76 -8.34 -5.24
CA ARG A 49 5.84 -7.69 -4.30
C ARG A 49 5.63 -6.24 -4.73
N GLY A 50 4.42 -5.89 -5.16
CA GLY A 50 3.97 -4.51 -5.28
C GLY A 50 3.56 -3.97 -6.65
N LEU A 51 3.64 -4.71 -7.77
CA LEU A 51 3.28 -4.15 -9.09
C LEU A 51 2.41 -5.09 -9.95
N GLY A 52 1.22 -5.44 -9.45
CA GLY A 52 0.21 -6.16 -10.25
C GLY A 52 -0.62 -7.22 -9.52
N ALA A 53 -0.42 -7.40 -8.22
CA ALA A 53 -1.34 -8.21 -7.42
C ALA A 53 -2.68 -7.44 -7.26
N PRO A 54 -3.84 -8.13 -7.35
CA PRO A 54 -5.11 -7.48 -7.09
C PRO A 54 -5.11 -6.95 -5.66
N THR A 55 -5.26 -5.64 -5.48
CA THR A 55 -5.50 -5.03 -4.17
C THR A 55 -7.00 -4.84 -4.00
N ALA A 56 -7.48 -5.05 -2.78
CA ALA A 56 -8.86 -4.83 -2.40
C ALA A 56 -8.93 -3.80 -1.28
N THR A 57 -9.86 -2.86 -1.38
CA THR A 57 -10.17 -1.94 -0.30
C THR A 57 -10.92 -2.72 0.77
N ALA A 58 -10.35 -2.77 1.98
CA ALA A 58 -10.91 -3.50 3.10
C ALA A 58 -10.89 -2.66 4.37
N PHE A 59 -11.79 -2.98 5.29
CA PHE A 59 -11.81 -2.40 6.63
C PHE A 59 -11.35 -3.46 7.63
N ARG A 60 -10.41 -3.11 8.52
CA ARG A 60 -9.86 -4.06 9.50
C ARG A 60 -10.38 -3.77 10.89
N CYS A 61 -10.94 -4.79 11.56
CA CYS A 61 -11.33 -4.65 12.96
C CYS A 61 -10.09 -4.42 13.85
N ALA A 62 -10.10 -3.36 14.65
CA ALA A 62 -9.00 -3.10 15.60
C ALA A 62 -8.93 -4.13 16.74
N SER A 63 -10.02 -4.82 17.07
CA SER A 63 -10.08 -5.77 18.19
C SER A 63 -9.55 -7.15 17.82
N CYS A 64 -10.04 -7.74 16.71
CA CYS A 64 -9.66 -9.09 16.29
C CYS A 64 -8.87 -9.15 14.99
N GLY A 65 -8.84 -8.07 14.21
CA GLY A 65 -8.14 -8.03 12.93
C GLY A 65 -8.88 -8.61 11.73
N GLU A 66 -10.12 -9.09 11.91
CA GLU A 66 -10.94 -9.61 10.83
C GLU A 66 -11.21 -8.52 9.77
N LEU A 67 -11.16 -8.91 8.50
CA LEU A 67 -11.47 -8.02 7.38
C LEU A 67 -12.98 -7.94 7.20
N GLN A 68 -13.50 -6.73 7.10
CA GLN A 68 -14.90 -6.42 6.87
C GLN A 68 -15.02 -5.71 5.52
N SER A 69 -16.18 -5.86 4.89
CA SER A 69 -16.50 -5.05 3.72
C SER A 69 -16.71 -3.60 4.15
N VAL A 70 -16.16 -2.66 3.38
CA VAL A 70 -16.23 -1.22 3.68
C VAL A 70 -17.67 -0.74 3.89
N GLY A 71 -18.60 -1.17 3.02
CA GLY A 71 -20.00 -0.78 3.11
C GLY A 71 -20.71 -1.26 4.38
N THR A 72 -20.32 -2.41 4.94
CA THR A 72 -20.92 -2.89 6.20
C THR A 72 -20.34 -2.19 7.42
N ALA A 73 -19.08 -1.74 7.35
CA ALA A 73 -18.40 -1.06 8.46
C ALA A 73 -18.84 0.38 8.68
N ALA A 74 -19.45 1.04 7.68
CA ALA A 74 -19.91 2.43 7.77
C ALA A 74 -21.21 2.62 8.60
N GLY A 75 -21.95 1.56 8.87
CA GLY A 75 -23.24 1.66 9.58
C GLY A 75 -23.09 2.03 11.06
N LEU A 76 -24.02 2.82 11.60
CA LEU A 76 -24.06 3.20 13.03
C LEU A 76 -24.10 1.98 13.97
N ALA A 77 -24.79 0.91 13.57
CA ALA A 77 -24.88 -0.34 14.31
C ALA A 77 -23.99 -1.45 13.72
N ALA A 78 -22.98 -1.08 12.93
CA ALA A 78 -22.07 -2.04 12.32
C ALA A 78 -21.29 -2.81 13.40
N ARG A 79 -21.27 -4.14 13.28
CA ARG A 79 -20.56 -5.05 14.17
C ARG A 79 -19.63 -5.94 13.37
N CYS A 80 -18.49 -6.25 13.95
CA CYS A 80 -17.52 -7.16 13.36
C CYS A 80 -18.09 -8.58 13.26
N THR A 81 -17.99 -9.21 12.09
CA THR A 81 -18.42 -10.61 11.89
C THR A 81 -17.59 -11.64 12.67
N GLY A 82 -16.35 -11.31 13.03
CA GLY A 82 -15.46 -12.22 13.77
C GLY A 82 -15.63 -12.16 15.29
N CYS A 83 -15.62 -10.97 15.88
CA CYS A 83 -15.63 -10.80 17.34
C CYS A 83 -16.88 -10.08 17.89
N GLY A 84 -17.79 -9.61 17.04
CA GLY A 84 -18.99 -8.89 17.46
C GLY A 84 -18.77 -7.48 18.01
N ALA A 85 -17.53 -6.99 18.03
CA ALA A 85 -17.23 -5.62 18.48
C ALA A 85 -17.88 -4.57 17.56
N ASP A 86 -18.28 -3.44 18.14
CA ASP A 86 -18.81 -2.32 17.39
C ASP A 86 -17.73 -1.73 16.46
N LEU A 87 -18.11 -1.43 15.22
CA LEU A 87 -17.21 -0.86 14.21
C LEU A 87 -17.33 0.66 14.13
N HIS A 88 -18.47 1.22 14.55
CA HIS A 88 -18.71 2.66 14.58
C HIS A 88 -18.09 3.30 15.83
N THR A 89 -16.75 3.32 15.89
CA THR A 89 -15.98 3.82 17.03
C THR A 89 -14.94 4.84 16.57
N CYS A 90 -14.50 5.75 17.46
CA CYS A 90 -13.48 6.72 17.09
C CYS A 90 -12.18 6.03 16.63
N THR A 91 -11.82 4.90 17.24
CA THR A 91 -10.61 4.14 16.86
C THR A 91 -10.64 3.58 15.43
N HIS A 92 -11.83 3.47 14.85
CA HIS A 92 -12.04 2.99 13.48
C HIS A 92 -12.24 4.11 12.46
N CYS A 93 -12.22 5.38 12.89
CA CYS A 93 -12.44 6.53 12.02
C CYS A 93 -11.14 6.98 11.31
N THR A 94 -11.23 7.47 10.07
CA THR A 94 -10.12 8.09 9.32
C THR A 94 -9.60 9.37 10.00
N HIS A 95 -10.49 10.12 10.64
CA HIS A 95 -10.20 11.43 11.24
C HIS A 95 -9.68 11.37 12.68
N PHE A 96 -9.61 10.18 13.28
CA PHE A 96 -9.14 10.02 14.64
C PHE A 96 -7.66 10.32 14.76
N ASP A 97 -7.32 11.27 15.62
CA ASP A 97 -5.96 11.71 15.86
C ASP A 97 -5.74 11.95 17.36
N PRO A 98 -4.99 11.08 18.05
CA PRO A 98 -4.71 11.22 19.48
C PRO A 98 -4.05 12.55 19.88
N GLY A 99 -3.39 13.25 18.95
CA GLY A 99 -2.72 14.52 19.20
C GLY A 99 -3.61 15.77 19.11
N ALA A 100 -4.84 15.64 18.60
CA ALA A 100 -5.77 16.76 18.47
C ALA A 100 -6.57 17.00 19.77
N ALA A 101 -7.05 18.23 19.99
CA ALA A 101 -7.76 18.61 21.23
C ALA A 101 -8.98 17.73 21.55
N ALA A 102 -9.79 17.40 20.54
CA ALA A 102 -10.95 16.49 20.67
C ALA A 102 -10.61 15.02 20.34
N GLN A 103 -9.33 14.74 20.09
CA GLN A 103 -8.80 13.51 19.50
C GLN A 103 -9.36 13.21 18.10
N CYS A 104 -9.75 14.28 17.38
CA CYS A 104 -10.29 14.24 16.04
C CYS A 104 -9.79 15.46 15.26
N ARG A 105 -9.54 15.28 13.96
CA ARG A 105 -9.09 16.36 13.07
C ARG A 105 -10.21 17.27 12.59
N GLN A 106 -11.47 16.82 12.68
CA GLN A 106 -12.61 17.61 12.25
C GLN A 106 -12.92 18.74 13.24
N PRO A 107 -13.13 19.98 12.78
CA PRO A 107 -13.50 21.09 13.66
C PRO A 107 -14.94 20.93 14.17
N GLY A 108 -15.22 21.39 15.39
CA GLY A 108 -16.58 21.44 15.93
C GLY A 108 -17.18 20.10 16.41
N VAL A 109 -16.40 19.01 16.40
CA VAL A 109 -16.87 17.71 16.88
C VAL A 109 -16.95 17.63 18.40
N ILE A 110 -17.98 16.95 18.89
CA ILE A 110 -18.19 16.68 20.32
C ILE A 110 -17.16 15.67 20.81
N LEU A 111 -16.57 15.94 21.98
CA LEU A 111 -15.62 15.03 22.61
C LEU A 111 -16.34 13.74 23.07
N VAL A 112 -16.04 12.63 22.41
CA VAL A 112 -16.50 11.30 22.84
C VAL A 112 -15.67 10.82 24.03
N ALA A 113 -16.27 10.48 25.18
CA ALA A 113 -15.52 10.04 26.36
C ALA A 113 -14.85 8.66 26.18
N LYS A 114 -15.56 7.69 25.59
CA LYS A 114 -15.07 6.32 25.38
C LYS A 114 -14.83 6.07 23.88
N LYS A 115 -13.58 6.19 23.44
CA LYS A 115 -13.21 6.13 22.01
C LYS A 115 -13.33 4.74 21.37
N SER A 116 -13.25 3.69 22.18
CA SER A 116 -13.37 2.29 21.77
C SER A 116 -14.79 1.74 21.82
N LYS A 117 -15.79 2.56 22.22
CA LYS A 117 -17.20 2.17 22.24
C LYS A 117 -17.95 2.77 21.06
N ALA A 118 -19.07 2.16 20.70
CA ALA A 118 -20.00 2.70 19.73
C ALA A 118 -20.33 4.16 20.05
N ASN A 119 -20.20 5.02 19.05
CA ASN A 119 -20.63 6.41 19.10
C ASN A 119 -21.62 6.70 17.97
N SER A 120 -22.26 7.86 18.01
CA SER A 120 -23.19 8.33 16.97
C SER A 120 -22.64 9.56 16.26
N CYS A 121 -21.32 9.63 16.07
CA CYS A 121 -20.68 10.76 15.40
C CYS A 121 -21.14 10.85 13.95
N PRO A 122 -21.70 11.98 13.47
CA PRO A 122 -22.15 12.12 12.09
C PRO A 122 -20.97 12.19 11.10
N GLU A 123 -19.83 12.73 11.54
CA GLU A 123 -18.59 12.84 10.75
C GLU A 123 -17.75 11.55 10.78
N PHE A 124 -18.37 10.38 10.99
CA PHE A 124 -17.66 9.12 11.02
C PHE A 124 -17.40 8.62 9.60
N GLU A 125 -16.13 8.38 9.30
CA GLU A 125 -15.70 7.75 8.05
C GLU A 125 -14.83 6.53 8.39
N PRO A 126 -15.19 5.32 7.95
CA PRO A 126 -14.45 4.11 8.29
C PRO A 126 -13.05 4.14 7.69
N ARG A 127 -12.05 3.77 8.48
CA ARG A 127 -10.65 3.77 8.05
C ARG A 127 -10.35 2.59 7.12
N GLU A 128 -10.44 2.86 5.83
CA GLU A 128 -10.11 1.93 4.76
C GLU A 128 -8.59 1.67 4.65
N ARG A 129 -8.25 0.44 4.27
CA ARG A 129 -6.89 0.01 3.95
C ARG A 129 -6.90 -0.70 2.60
N GLN A 130 -5.84 -0.52 1.82
CA GLN A 130 -5.59 -1.40 0.68
C GLN A 130 -4.91 -2.66 1.20
N GLU A 131 -5.61 -3.77 1.11
CA GLU A 131 -5.07 -5.09 1.40
C GLU A 131 -4.76 -5.79 0.08
N PHE A 132 -3.77 -6.68 0.08
CA PHE A 132 -3.59 -7.59 -1.04
C PHE A 132 -4.75 -8.56 -1.04
N ALA A 133 -5.51 -8.62 -2.14
CA ALA A 133 -6.52 -9.63 -2.29
C ALA A 133 -5.83 -10.99 -2.25
N ALA A 134 -6.40 -11.92 -1.47
CA ALA A 134 -5.92 -13.28 -1.47
C ALA A 134 -5.91 -13.77 -2.92
N GLU A 135 -4.74 -14.16 -3.41
CA GLU A 135 -4.66 -14.90 -4.66
C GLU A 135 -5.60 -16.09 -4.50
N LYS A 136 -6.57 -16.23 -5.42
CA LYS A 136 -7.38 -17.45 -5.46
C LYS A 136 -6.38 -18.60 -5.42
N PRO A 137 -6.45 -19.52 -4.44
CA PRO A 137 -5.53 -20.65 -4.44
C PRO A 137 -5.67 -21.29 -5.81
N ALA A 138 -4.54 -21.35 -6.54
CA ALA A 138 -4.49 -22.13 -7.76
C ALA A 138 -5.08 -23.51 -7.42
N PRO A 139 -5.93 -24.09 -8.28
CA PRO A 139 -6.55 -25.38 -7.98
C PRO A 139 -5.44 -26.33 -7.53
N ALA A 140 -5.53 -26.81 -6.30
CA ALA A 140 -4.49 -27.64 -5.71
C ALA A 140 -4.16 -28.75 -6.71
N ALA A 141 -2.92 -28.75 -7.21
CA ALA A 141 -2.47 -29.79 -8.11
C ALA A 141 -2.69 -31.12 -7.38
N LYS A 142 -3.43 -32.03 -8.02
CA LYS A 142 -3.86 -33.30 -7.42
C LYS A 142 -2.68 -34.19 -7.00
N ASP A 143 -1.46 -33.85 -7.45
CA ASP A 143 -0.21 -34.48 -7.04
C ASP A 143 0.96 -33.46 -7.05
N PRO A 144 1.60 -33.17 -5.90
CA PRO A 144 2.72 -32.22 -5.82
C PRO A 144 3.95 -32.65 -6.63
N ARG A 145 4.14 -33.96 -6.89
CA ARG A 145 5.26 -34.45 -7.71
C ARG A 145 5.08 -34.10 -9.18
N ALA A 146 3.87 -34.27 -9.70
CA ALA A 146 3.55 -33.92 -11.07
C ALA A 146 3.69 -32.41 -11.34
N ALA A 147 3.37 -31.56 -10.35
CA ALA A 147 3.56 -30.12 -10.44
C ALA A 147 5.05 -29.72 -10.49
N PHE A 148 5.91 -30.42 -9.74
CA PHE A 148 7.35 -30.19 -9.75
C PHE A 148 7.98 -30.58 -11.10
N ASP A 149 7.64 -31.76 -11.63
CA ASP A 149 8.19 -32.25 -12.90
C ASP A 149 7.81 -31.38 -14.12
N ALA A 150 6.72 -30.63 -14.03
CA ALA A 150 6.28 -29.71 -15.10
C ALA A 150 7.15 -28.44 -15.21
N LEU A 151 7.89 -28.08 -14.15
CA LEU A 151 8.75 -26.89 -14.14
C LEU A 151 10.08 -27.10 -14.88
N PHE A 152 10.48 -28.35 -15.12
CA PHE A 152 11.77 -28.73 -15.68
C PHE A 152 11.66 -29.37 -17.08
N LYS A 153 10.52 -29.24 -17.75
CA LYS A 153 10.31 -29.68 -19.14
C LYS A 153 10.49 -28.55 -20.14
#